data_AF-A0A2L2Z044-F1
#
_entry.id   AF-A0A2L2Z044-F1
#
_cell.length_a   1.000
_cell.length_b   1.000
_cell.length_c   1.000
_cell.angle_alpha   90.00
_cell.angle_beta   90.00
_cell.angle_gamma   90.00
#
_symmetry.space_group_name_H-M   'P 1'
#
loop_
_entity.id
_entity.type
_entity.pdbx_description
1 polymer ?
#
loop_
_entity_poly.entity_id
_entity_poly.type
_entity_poly.pdbx_seq_one_letter_code
_entity_poly.pdbx_strand_id
1 'polypeptide(L)'
;LERDLEEELGYDYILDLKKNNVIEDDQKYDFIPELWEGYNVADYIDSDIIEILNMLEVEEGLRDSAGYYDDSDSDDDENTRNIRD
;
A
#
# COMPACT_ATOMS: atom_id res chain seq x y z
N LEU A 1 14.32 -12.86 -35.37
CA LEU A 1 14.07 -13.77 -34.23
C LEU A 1 12.61 -13.73 -33.78
N GLU A 2 12.09 -12.60 -33.28
CA GLU A 2 10.65 -12.55 -32.90
C GLU A 2 9.71 -12.68 -34.10
N ARG A 3 10.02 -12.02 -35.22
CA ARG A 3 9.26 -12.22 -36.47
C ARG A 3 9.27 -13.68 -36.94
N ASP A 4 10.39 -14.37 -36.79
CA ASP A 4 10.50 -15.76 -37.24
C ASP A 4 9.71 -16.70 -36.31
N LEU A 5 9.68 -16.41 -35.00
CA LEU A 5 8.84 -17.10 -34.01
C LEU A 5 7.35 -16.85 -34.24
N GLU A 6 6.96 -15.62 -34.58
CA GLU A 6 5.59 -15.26 -34.95
C GLU A 6 5.14 -16.04 -36.20
N GLU A 7 5.99 -16.12 -37.23
CA GLU A 7 5.71 -16.90 -38.45
C GLU A 7 5.59 -18.42 -38.17
N GLU A 8 6.37 -18.95 -37.22
CA GLU A 8 6.33 -20.37 -36.82
C GLU A 8 5.08 -20.71 -35.98
N LEU A 9 4.76 -19.88 -35.00
CA LEU A 9 3.64 -20.10 -34.06
C LEU A 9 2.29 -19.68 -34.64
N GLY A 10 2.28 -18.77 -35.61
CA GLY A 10 1.07 -18.29 -36.28
C GLY A 10 0.01 -17.80 -35.30
N TYR A 11 -1.12 -18.51 -35.24
CA TYR A 11 -2.25 -18.15 -34.37
C TYR A 11 -2.00 -18.34 -32.87
N ASP A 12 -1.02 -19.18 -32.49
CA ASP A 12 -0.68 -19.45 -31.09
C ASP A 12 0.33 -18.45 -30.52
N TYR A 13 0.78 -17.49 -31.34
CA TYR A 13 1.73 -16.47 -30.90
C TYR A 13 1.09 -15.44 -29.97
N ILE A 14 1.67 -15.28 -28.78
CA ILE A 14 1.32 -14.22 -27.83
C ILE A 14 2.58 -13.40 -27.56
N LEU A 15 2.52 -12.11 -27.83
CA LEU A 15 3.60 -11.18 -27.52
C LEU A 15 3.75 -11.00 -26.01
N ASP A 16 4.86 -11.48 -25.46
CA ASP A 16 5.21 -11.29 -24.06
C ASP A 16 6.05 -10.02 -23.87
N LEU A 17 5.41 -8.96 -23.35
CA LEU A 17 6.07 -7.69 -23.05
C LEU A 17 7.03 -7.78 -21.85
N LYS A 18 6.85 -8.77 -20.95
CA LYS A 18 7.66 -8.94 -19.74
C LYS A 18 8.98 -9.66 -20.03
N LYS A 19 9.04 -10.45 -21.10
CA LYS A 19 10.17 -11.31 -21.51
C LYS A 19 11.54 -10.63 -21.46
N ASN A 20 11.63 -9.37 -21.87
CA ASN A 20 12.90 -8.64 -22.03
C ASN A 20 13.23 -7.72 -20.84
N ASN A 21 12.46 -7.77 -19.74
CA ASN A 21 12.77 -7.00 -18.54
C ASN A 21 14.10 -7.47 -17.91
N VAL A 22 14.89 -6.51 -17.41
CA VAL A 22 16.18 -6.76 -16.72
C VAL A 22 15.93 -6.79 -15.21
N ILE A 23 15.33 -7.88 -14.75
CA ILE A 23 14.99 -8.18 -13.35
C ILE A 23 15.26 -9.67 -13.10
N GLU A 24 15.23 -10.09 -11.84
CA GLU A 24 15.37 -11.50 -11.48
C GLU A 24 14.30 -12.37 -12.16
N ASP A 25 14.68 -13.57 -12.59
CA ASP A 25 13.85 -14.42 -13.46
C ASP A 25 12.60 -14.94 -12.74
N ASP A 26 12.70 -15.15 -11.43
CA ASP A 26 11.58 -15.55 -10.57
C ASP A 26 10.51 -14.46 -10.44
N GLN A 27 10.92 -13.19 -10.44
CA GLN A 27 10.03 -12.04 -10.29
C GLN A 27 9.46 -11.55 -11.63
N LYS A 28 10.01 -11.98 -12.76
CA LYS A 28 9.66 -11.42 -14.08
C LYS A 28 8.18 -11.53 -14.41
N TYR A 29 7.53 -12.60 -13.95
CA TYR A 29 6.13 -12.88 -14.22
C TYR A 29 5.19 -12.58 -13.06
N ASP A 30 5.70 -12.00 -11.96
CA ASP A 30 4.89 -11.65 -10.81
C ASP A 30 3.77 -10.66 -11.18
N PHE A 31 2.68 -10.75 -10.42
CA PHE A 31 1.53 -9.85 -10.54
C PHE A 31 1.82 -8.58 -9.74
N ILE A 32 1.79 -7.44 -10.42
CA ILE A 32 1.90 -6.13 -9.79
C ILE A 32 0.49 -5.71 -9.34
N PRO A 33 0.24 -5.53 -8.03
CA PRO A 33 -1.04 -5.00 -7.58
C PRO A 33 -1.15 -3.51 -7.94
N GLU A 34 -2.29 -3.11 -8.51
CA GLU A 34 -2.52 -1.72 -8.94
C GLU A 34 -3.32 -0.91 -7.91
N LEU A 35 -4.33 -1.52 -7.27
CA LEU A 35 -5.28 -0.86 -6.39
C LEU A 35 -5.45 -1.61 -5.08
N TRP A 36 -5.54 -0.87 -3.97
CA TRP A 36 -5.86 -1.41 -2.65
C TRP A 36 -6.76 -0.42 -1.86
N GLU A 37 -7.94 -0.87 -1.40
CA GLU A 37 -8.91 -0.07 -0.62
C GLU A 37 -9.25 1.30 -1.25
N GLY A 38 -9.25 1.37 -2.59
CA GLY A 38 -9.54 2.59 -3.34
C GLY A 38 -8.34 3.53 -3.55
N TYR A 39 -7.14 3.13 -3.14
CA TYR A 39 -5.88 3.85 -3.37
C TYR A 39 -4.99 3.11 -4.36
N ASN A 40 -4.23 3.87 -5.17
CA ASN A 40 -3.27 3.26 -6.10
C ASN A 40 -2.00 2.87 -5.35
N VAL A 41 -1.53 1.64 -5.57
CA VAL A 41 -0.28 1.15 -4.96
C VAL A 41 0.92 1.91 -5.50
N ALA A 42 0.88 2.30 -6.79
CA ALA A 42 1.97 3.03 -7.45
C ALA A 42 2.32 4.37 -6.79
N ASP A 43 1.35 5.03 -6.13
CA ASP A 43 1.55 6.32 -5.46
C ASP A 43 2.41 6.20 -4.19
N TYR A 44 2.59 4.98 -3.67
CA TYR A 44 3.33 4.68 -2.45
C TYR A 44 4.64 3.91 -2.72
N ILE A 45 5.11 3.84 -3.97
CA ILE A 45 6.38 3.17 -4.30
C ILE A 45 7.53 4.18 -4.15
N ASP A 46 8.26 4.06 -3.04
CA ASP A 46 9.45 4.89 -2.75
C ASP A 46 10.54 4.01 -2.09
N SER A 47 11.82 4.26 -2.40
CA SER A 47 12.95 3.55 -1.77
C SER A 47 13.06 3.82 -0.28
N ASP A 48 12.61 5.00 0.14
CA ASP A 48 12.79 5.50 1.51
C ASP A 48 11.53 5.31 2.37
N ILE A 49 10.51 4.63 1.83
CA ILE A 49 9.20 4.46 2.50
C ILE A 49 9.31 3.83 3.89
N ILE A 50 10.26 2.92 4.08
CA ILE A 50 10.50 2.27 5.38
C ILE A 50 11.08 3.26 6.40
N GLU A 51 11.96 4.16 5.98
CA GLU A 51 12.50 5.19 6.89
C GLU A 51 11.41 6.18 7.28
N ILE A 52 10.60 6.62 6.31
CA ILE A 52 9.45 7.50 6.57
C ILE A 52 8.45 6.83 7.51
N LEU A 53 8.15 5.54 7.29
CA LEU A 53 7.26 4.77 8.17
C LEU A 53 7.81 4.69 9.60
N ASN A 54 9.10 4.39 9.78
CA ASN A 54 9.71 4.32 11.11
C ASN A 54 9.64 5.67 11.84
N MET A 55 9.86 6.79 11.14
CA MET A 55 9.72 8.12 11.74
C MET A 55 8.28 8.40 12.18
N LEU A 56 7.30 8.01 11.36
CA LEU A 56 5.89 8.16 11.68
C LEU A 56 5.48 7.32 12.89
N GLU A 57 5.94 6.07 13.00
CA GLU A 57 5.67 5.20 14.16
C GLU A 57 6.26 5.77 15.46
N VAL A 58 7.45 6.38 15.42
CA VAL A 58 8.03 7.06 16.60
C VAL A 58 7.18 8.26 17.00
N GLU A 59 6.72 9.06 16.04
CA GLU A 59 5.84 10.19 16.31
C GLU A 59 4.50 9.74 16.90
N GLU A 60 3.91 8.67 16.37
CA GLU A 60 2.68 8.07 16.86
C GLU A 60 2.85 7.57 18.31
N GLY A 61 3.93 6.85 18.61
CA GLY A 61 4.22 6.40 19.98
C GLY A 61 4.42 7.55 20.98
N LEU A 62 4.94 8.70 20.54
CA LEU A 62 5.03 9.91 21.37
C LEU A 62 3.64 10.53 21.63
N ARG A 63 2.73 10.50 20.66
CA ARG A 63 1.36 10.98 20.81
C ARG A 63 0.57 10.07 21.75
N ASP A 64 0.71 8.76 21.60
CA ASP A 64 0.09 7.76 22.47
C ASP A 64 0.56 7.91 23.91
N SER A 65 1.87 7.98 24.13
CA SER A 65 2.46 8.12 25.47
C SER A 65 2.16 9.47 26.13
N ALA A 66 1.85 10.50 25.33
CA ALA A 66 1.33 11.77 25.83
C ALA A 66 -0.17 11.71 26.19
N GLY A 67 -0.84 10.57 26.00
CA GLY A 67 -2.27 10.39 26.27
C GLY A 67 -3.17 11.10 25.25
N TYR A 68 -2.69 11.35 24.03
CA TYR A 68 -3.45 12.11 23.01
C TYR A 68 -4.76 11.43 22.60
N TYR A 69 -4.79 10.09 22.67
CA TYR A 69 -5.99 9.29 22.35
C TYR A 69 -6.67 8.73 23.61
N ASP A 70 -6.26 9.15 24.81
CA ASP A 70 -7.01 8.80 26.01
C ASP A 70 -8.38 9.46 25.92
N ASP A 71 -9.45 8.67 25.95
CA ASP A 71 -10.81 9.18 26.03
C ASP A 71 -10.92 10.01 27.31
N SER A 72 -11.02 11.34 27.17
CA SER A 72 -11.26 12.19 28.33
C SER A 72 -12.67 11.88 28.84
N ASP A 73 -12.76 11.12 29.94
CA ASP A 73 -13.99 10.86 30.72
C ASP A 73 -14.55 12.15 31.37
N SER A 74 -14.56 13.27 30.66
CA SER A 74 -14.97 14.60 31.13
C SER A 74 -16.35 15.02 30.64
N ASP A 75 -17.16 14.10 30.11
CA ASP A 75 -18.54 14.39 29.66
C ASP A 75 -19.62 13.97 30.68
N ASP A 76 -19.22 13.61 31.90
CA ASP A 76 -20.13 13.22 32.97
C ASP A 76 -20.22 14.29 34.07
N ASP A 77 -20.37 15.55 33.63
CA ASP A 77 -20.69 16.67 34.50
C ASP A 77 -22.15 16.54 35.00
N GLU A 78 -22.44 16.98 36.22
CA GLU A 78 -23.79 16.82 36.83
C GLU A 78 -24.92 17.45 35.96
N ASN A 79 -24.57 18.39 35.09
CA ASN A 79 -25.47 19.01 34.13
C ASN A 79 -25.83 18.10 32.93
N THR A 80 -24.93 17.23 32.44
CA THR A 80 -25.22 16.32 31.31
C THR A 80 -26.11 15.14 31.74
N ARG A 81 -26.05 14.72 33.00
CA ARG A 81 -26.92 13.66 33.55
C ARG A 81 -28.39 14.09 33.68
N ASN A 82 -28.65 15.35 34.02
CA ASN A 82 -30.01 15.89 34.23
C ASN A 82 -30.86 16.06 32.94
N ILE A 83 -30.25 15.96 31.75
CA ILE A 83 -30.96 16.13 30.46
C ILE A 83 -31.44 14.77 29.91
N ARG A 84 -30.96 13.66 30.49
CA ARG A 84 -31.30 12.29 30.06
C ARG A 84 -32.51 11.68 30.80
N ASP A 85 -33.01 12.33 31.84
CA ASP A 85 -34.28 12.02 32.54
C ASP A 85 -35.43 12.91 32.03
#